data_AF-A0A661TSL1-F1
#
_entry.id   AF-A0A661TSL1-F1
#
_cell.length_a   1.000
_cell.length_b   1.000
_cell.length_c   1.000
_cell.angle_alpha   90.00
_cell.angle_beta   90.00
_cell.angle_gamma   90.00
#
_symmetry.space_group_name_H-M   'P 1'
#
loop_
_entity.id
_entity.type
_entity.pdbx_description
1 polymer ?
#
loop_
_entity_poly.entity_id
_entity_poly.type
_entity_poly.pdbx_seq_one_letter_code
_entity_poly.pdbx_strand_id
1 'polypeptide(L)'
;MMKSNINIEYIGLVGKKMAQEASVPVALHLDHGQSYEYCLTALRHGFSSVMIDASVKSLKENNAITKKVVAACKHLGISVEAELGYVGEGSTYDNDSDDSYKTLPEEVKKFVAKTDVDALQSLSAMPMVLTKRLLRLTMED
;
A
#
# COMPACT_ATOMS: atom_id res chain seq x y z
N MET A 1 14.97 8.99 -25.04
CA MET A 1 14.59 9.67 -23.78
C MET A 1 14.94 8.71 -22.64
N MET A 2 16.03 8.98 -21.90
CA MET A 2 16.51 8.09 -20.83
C MET A 2 15.45 8.02 -19.71
N LYS A 3 14.82 6.85 -19.51
CA LYS A 3 14.16 6.56 -18.23
C LYS A 3 15.25 6.12 -17.25
N SER A 4 16.00 7.07 -16.70
CA SER A 4 16.96 6.80 -15.63
C SER A 4 16.20 6.67 -14.30
N ASN A 5 15.40 5.60 -14.17
CA ASN A 5 14.84 5.24 -12.87
C ASN A 5 15.85 4.33 -12.18
N ILE A 6 16.29 4.70 -10.98
CA ILE A 6 17.10 3.84 -10.12
C ILE A 6 16.28 2.58 -9.85
N ASN A 7 16.87 1.40 -10.06
CA ASN A 7 16.17 0.14 -9.84
C ASN A 7 15.82 0.00 -8.34
N ILE A 8 14.61 -0.47 -8.04
CA ILE A 8 14.13 -0.73 -6.68
C ILE A 8 15.05 -1.65 -5.89
N GLU A 9 15.78 -2.54 -6.56
CA GLU A 9 16.85 -3.34 -5.96
C GLU A 9 17.92 -2.46 -5.29
N TYR A 10 18.48 -1.49 -6.02
CA TYR A 10 19.49 -0.58 -5.48
C TYR A 10 18.93 0.29 -4.35
N ILE A 11 17.71 0.80 -4.52
CA ILE A 11 17.03 1.60 -3.49
C ILE A 11 16.81 0.75 -2.22
N GLY A 12 16.36 -0.48 -2.38
CA GLY A 12 16.13 -1.41 -1.27
C GLY A 12 17.40 -1.69 -0.50
N LEU A 13 18.51 -1.98 -1.19
CA LEU A 13 19.80 -2.24 -0.55
C LEU A 13 20.32 -1.03 0.23
N VAL A 14 20.31 0.16 -0.38
CA VAL A 14 20.78 1.40 0.26
C VAL A 14 19.86 1.80 1.41
N GLY A 15 18.54 1.82 1.16
CA GLY A 15 17.54 2.21 2.15
C GLY A 15 17.52 1.27 3.35
N LYS A 16 17.67 -0.05 3.14
CA LYS A 16 17.81 -1.03 4.23
C LYS A 16 19.04 -0.73 5.08
N LYS A 17 20.19 -0.45 4.46
CA LYS A 17 21.42 -0.14 5.18
C LYS A 17 21.25 1.12 6.03
N MET A 18 20.66 2.19 5.46
CA MET A 18 20.38 3.43 6.19
C MET A 18 19.39 3.19 7.35
N ALA A 19 18.34 2.41 7.14
CA ALA A 19 17.38 2.08 8.20
C ALA A 19 18.02 1.30 9.36
N GLN A 20 18.97 0.41 9.07
CA GLN A 20 19.72 -0.34 10.09
C GLN A 20 20.71 0.51 10.89
N GLU A 21 21.20 1.61 10.31
CA GLU A 21 22.13 2.54 10.95
C GLU A 21 21.43 3.69 11.68
N ALA A 22 20.12 3.84 11.49
CA ALA A 22 19.35 4.87 12.15
C ALA A 22 19.25 4.62 13.66
N SER A 23 19.29 5.70 14.45
CA SER A 23 19.11 5.67 15.90
C SER A 23 17.65 5.56 16.34
N VAL A 24 16.72 5.54 15.38
CA VAL A 24 15.27 5.44 15.58
C VAL A 24 14.71 4.35 14.67
N PRO A 25 13.55 3.75 15.00
CA PRO A 25 12.89 2.80 14.11
C PRO A 25 12.55 3.44 12.75
N VAL A 26 12.98 2.80 11.66
CA VAL A 26 12.73 3.27 10.29
C VAL A 26 12.06 2.14 9.49
N ALA A 27 10.92 2.46 8.87
CA ALA A 27 10.31 1.61 7.86
C ALA A 27 10.80 2.00 6.46
N LEU A 28 11.18 1.02 5.66
CA LEU A 28 11.41 1.20 4.23
C LEU A 28 10.16 0.75 3.48
N HIS A 29 9.38 1.71 2.99
CA HIS A 29 8.06 1.50 2.41
C HIS A 29 8.07 1.62 0.89
N LEU A 30 7.49 0.63 0.21
CA LEU A 30 7.19 0.72 -1.23
C LEU A 30 5.88 1.47 -1.37
N ASP A 31 5.94 2.64 -1.96
CA ASP A 31 4.76 3.43 -2.30
C ASP A 31 4.18 3.01 -3.67
N HIS A 32 2.84 2.97 -3.79
CA HIS A 32 2.09 2.61 -5.00
C HIS A 32 2.62 1.39 -5.79
N GLY A 33 2.80 0.23 -5.13
CA GLY A 33 3.17 -1.00 -5.80
C GLY A 33 2.09 -1.46 -6.80
N GLN A 34 2.45 -1.57 -8.09
CA GLN A 34 1.47 -1.78 -9.18
C GLN A 34 1.06 -3.25 -9.40
N SER A 35 1.79 -4.21 -8.81
CA SER A 35 1.51 -5.63 -8.96
C SER A 35 2.04 -6.43 -7.78
N TYR A 36 1.50 -7.64 -7.60
CA TYR A 36 1.98 -8.59 -6.61
C TYR A 36 3.47 -8.89 -6.78
N GLU A 37 3.93 -9.11 -8.01
CA GLU A 37 5.31 -9.42 -8.34
C GLU A 37 6.25 -8.25 -8.02
N TYR A 38 5.79 -7.01 -8.22
CA TYR A 38 6.56 -5.82 -7.89
C TYR A 38 6.68 -5.63 -6.38
N CYS A 39 5.60 -5.81 -5.62
CA CYS A 39 5.65 -5.86 -4.16
C CYS A 39 6.64 -6.93 -3.69
N LEU A 40 6.57 -8.16 -4.22
CA LEU A 40 7.51 -9.23 -3.86
C LEU A 40 8.97 -8.87 -4.17
N THR A 41 9.21 -8.12 -5.25
CA THR A 41 10.55 -7.65 -5.61
C THR A 41 11.06 -6.69 -4.53
N ALA A 42 10.24 -5.72 -4.11
CA ALA A 42 10.59 -4.82 -3.02
C ALA A 42 10.92 -5.58 -1.72
N LEU A 43 10.06 -6.53 -1.34
CA LEU A 43 10.26 -7.36 -0.14
C LEU A 43 11.61 -8.11 -0.17
N ARG A 44 11.95 -8.71 -1.32
CA ARG A 44 13.23 -9.41 -1.51
C ARG A 44 14.44 -8.50 -1.33
N HIS A 45 14.29 -7.21 -1.64
CA HIS A 45 15.35 -6.21 -1.53
C HIS A 45 15.31 -5.40 -0.22
N GLY A 46 14.59 -5.89 0.79
CA GLY A 46 14.72 -5.38 2.16
C GLY A 46 13.71 -4.32 2.57
N PHE A 47 12.67 -4.10 1.78
CA PHE A 47 11.54 -3.28 2.20
C PHE A 47 10.82 -3.95 3.38
N SER A 48 10.53 -3.18 4.42
CA SER A 48 9.83 -3.62 5.63
C SER A 48 8.34 -3.28 5.63
N SER A 49 7.88 -2.56 4.60
CA SER A 49 6.47 -2.24 4.36
C SER A 49 6.22 -2.10 2.86
N VAL A 50 5.02 -2.45 2.39
CA VAL A 50 4.62 -2.27 0.97
C VAL A 50 3.18 -1.79 0.85
N MET A 51 2.93 -0.92 -0.12
CA MET A 51 1.60 -0.56 -0.59
C MET A 51 1.31 -1.32 -1.89
N ILE A 52 0.13 -1.95 -1.98
CA ILE A 52 -0.41 -2.48 -3.22
C ILE A 52 -1.54 -1.58 -3.71
N ASP A 53 -1.28 -0.87 -4.80
CA ASP A 53 -2.25 -0.01 -5.47
C ASP A 53 -2.90 -0.78 -6.63
N ALA A 54 -4.06 -1.36 -6.32
CA ALA A 54 -4.96 -1.97 -7.30
C ALA A 54 -6.27 -1.18 -7.42
N SER A 55 -6.25 0.12 -7.09
CA SER A 55 -7.42 1.02 -7.10
C SER A 55 -8.11 1.10 -8.47
N VAL A 56 -7.32 1.05 -9.55
CA VAL A 56 -7.80 1.04 -10.94
C VAL A 56 -8.49 -0.28 -11.35
N LYS A 57 -8.40 -1.34 -10.54
CA LYS A 57 -9.04 -2.64 -10.82
C LYS A 57 -10.45 -2.70 -10.26
N SER A 58 -11.24 -3.67 -10.72
CA SER A 58 -12.54 -3.93 -10.09
C SER A 58 -12.35 -4.24 -8.60
N LEU A 59 -13.31 -3.86 -7.75
CA LEU A 59 -13.24 -4.12 -6.32
C LEU A 59 -12.94 -5.59 -5.99
N LYS A 60 -13.46 -6.54 -6.78
CA LYS A 60 -13.20 -7.97 -6.61
C LYS A 60 -11.74 -8.33 -6.88
N GLU A 61 -11.15 -7.78 -7.94
CA GLU A 61 -9.74 -7.99 -8.28
C GLU A 61 -8.81 -7.31 -7.29
N ASN A 62 -9.11 -6.06 -6.90
CA ASN A 62 -8.36 -5.35 -5.87
C ASN A 62 -8.31 -6.17 -4.58
N ASN A 63 -9.47 -6.60 -4.07
CA ASN A 63 -9.54 -7.50 -2.91
C ASN A 63 -8.68 -8.78 -3.07
N ALA A 64 -8.69 -9.41 -4.25
CA ALA A 64 -7.95 -10.64 -4.49
C ALA A 64 -6.43 -10.42 -4.51
N ILE A 65 -5.97 -9.36 -5.19
CA ILE A 65 -4.55 -9.00 -5.27
C ILE A 65 -4.04 -8.58 -3.89
N THR A 66 -4.77 -7.71 -3.19
CA THR A 66 -4.39 -7.25 -1.86
C THR A 66 -4.28 -8.40 -0.86
N LYS A 67 -5.26 -9.33 -0.82
CA LYS A 67 -5.17 -10.53 0.03
C LYS A 67 -3.92 -11.37 -0.27
N LYS A 68 -3.53 -11.47 -1.54
CA LYS A 68 -2.35 -12.23 -1.94
C LYS A 68 -1.07 -11.58 -1.38
N VAL A 69 -0.96 -10.25 -1.45
CA VAL A 69 0.16 -9.49 -0.84
C VAL A 69 0.15 -9.63 0.69
N VAL A 70 -1.00 -9.43 1.34
CA VAL A 70 -1.14 -9.60 2.80
C VAL A 70 -0.71 -11.00 3.23
N ALA A 71 -1.15 -12.05 2.53
CA ALA A 71 -0.77 -13.43 2.85
C ALA A 71 0.75 -13.66 2.76
N ALA A 72 1.43 -13.04 1.80
CA ALA A 72 2.88 -13.13 1.65
C ALA A 72 3.64 -12.40 2.78
N CYS A 73 3.09 -11.29 3.28
CA CYS A 73 3.73 -10.44 4.30
C CYS A 73 3.41 -10.85 5.74
N LYS A 74 2.22 -11.43 5.98
CA LYS A 74 1.67 -11.62 7.33
C LYS A 74 2.61 -12.36 8.29
N HIS A 75 3.17 -13.47 7.85
CA HIS A 75 4.07 -14.29 8.69
C HIS A 75 5.47 -13.70 8.86
N LEU A 76 5.82 -12.70 8.05
CA LEU A 76 7.13 -12.03 8.08
C LEU A 76 7.14 -10.77 8.97
N GLY A 77 6.01 -10.42 9.58
CA GLY A 77 5.88 -9.17 10.34
C GLY A 77 5.93 -7.90 9.47
N ILE A 78 5.76 -8.04 8.16
CA ILE A 78 5.79 -6.93 7.20
C ILE A 78 4.39 -6.34 7.08
N SER A 79 4.30 -5.01 7.14
CA SER A 79 3.04 -4.29 7.00
C SER A 79 2.65 -4.11 5.53
N VAL A 80 1.35 -4.19 5.27
CA VAL A 80 0.75 -3.97 3.95
C VAL A 80 -0.26 -2.84 4.00
N GLU A 81 -0.02 -1.84 3.18
CA GLU A 81 -0.98 -0.80 2.84
C GLU A 81 -1.69 -1.17 1.52
N ALA A 82 -2.94 -0.73 1.37
CA ALA A 82 -3.65 -0.84 0.11
C ALA A 82 -4.42 0.44 -0.20
N GLU A 83 -4.80 0.59 -1.46
CA GLU A 83 -5.61 1.71 -1.91
C GLU A 83 -7.02 1.29 -2.30
N LEU A 84 -8.02 2.07 -1.87
CA LEU A 84 -9.41 1.91 -2.23
C LEU A 84 -10.03 3.22 -2.74
N GLY A 85 -10.39 3.21 -4.02
CA GLY A 85 -11.16 4.25 -4.69
C GLY A 85 -11.04 4.03 -6.20
N TYR A 86 -11.98 4.57 -6.97
CA TYR A 86 -12.02 4.37 -8.42
C TYR A 86 -11.53 5.63 -9.13
N VAL A 87 -10.31 5.60 -9.67
CA VAL A 87 -9.92 6.54 -10.72
C VAL A 87 -10.52 5.98 -12.01
N GLY A 88 -11.67 6.52 -12.43
CA GLY A 88 -12.33 6.03 -13.63
C GLY A 88 -11.41 6.07 -14.85
N GLU A 89 -11.42 5.00 -15.66
CA GLU A 89 -10.72 4.98 -16.94
C GLU A 89 -11.22 6.15 -17.80
N GLY A 90 -10.42 7.22 -17.88
CA GLY A 90 -10.60 8.29 -18.86
C GLY A 90 -11.32 9.56 -18.42
N SER A 91 -11.21 10.03 -17.17
CA SER A 91 -11.76 11.34 -16.79
C SER A 91 -10.69 12.26 -16.20
N THR A 92 -10.64 13.47 -16.76
CA THR A 92 -9.87 14.61 -16.28
C THR A 92 -10.31 14.99 -14.87
N TYR A 93 -9.37 15.45 -14.04
CA TYR A 93 -9.53 15.96 -12.66
C TYR A 93 -10.49 17.18 -12.51
N ASP A 94 -11.44 17.39 -13.43
CA ASP A 94 -12.16 18.66 -13.62
C ASP A 94 -13.62 18.66 -13.15
N ASN A 95 -14.12 17.59 -12.52
CA ASN A 95 -15.49 17.57 -12.02
C ASN A 95 -15.55 17.37 -10.50
N ASP A 96 -15.37 18.46 -9.76
CA ASP A 96 -15.61 18.61 -8.31
C ASP A 96 -17.07 18.35 -7.87
N SER A 97 -17.95 17.90 -8.77
CA SER A 97 -19.40 17.84 -8.55
C SER A 97 -20.03 16.45 -8.64
N ASP A 98 -19.26 15.40 -8.93
CA ASP A 98 -19.80 14.04 -9.03
C ASP A 98 -19.44 13.22 -7.77
N ASP A 99 -20.46 12.89 -6.98
CA ASP A 99 -20.34 12.04 -5.78
C ASP A 99 -19.93 10.59 -6.12
N SER A 100 -19.91 10.21 -7.40
CA SER A 100 -19.51 8.88 -7.89
C SER A 100 -18.04 8.53 -7.60
N TYR A 101 -17.19 9.52 -7.28
CA TYR A 101 -15.76 9.33 -6.98
C TYR A 101 -15.45 9.12 -5.50
N LYS A 102 -16.45 9.18 -4.61
CA LYS A 102 -16.24 9.08 -3.16
C LYS A 102 -16.25 7.63 -2.70
N THR A 103 -15.12 7.17 -2.15
CA THR A 103 -15.06 5.91 -1.40
C THR A 103 -16.00 5.98 -0.20
N LEU A 104 -17.02 5.11 -0.16
CA LEU A 104 -17.99 5.12 0.93
C LEU A 104 -17.39 4.48 2.20
N PRO A 105 -17.66 4.99 3.41
CA PRO A 105 -17.16 4.41 4.66
C PRO A 105 -17.50 2.92 4.85
N GLU A 106 -18.65 2.48 4.33
CA GLU A 106 -19.05 1.07 4.39
C GLU A 106 -18.24 0.18 3.44
N GLU A 107 -17.76 0.72 2.32
CA GLU A 107 -16.84 0.00 1.43
C GLU A 107 -15.46 -0.13 2.03
N VAL A 108 -14.95 0.92 2.68
CA VAL A 108 -13.71 0.90 3.48
C VAL A 108 -13.78 -0.22 4.52
N LYS A 109 -14.83 -0.26 5.34
CA LYS A 109 -15.00 -1.30 6.37
C LYS A 109 -15.02 -2.70 5.77
N LYS A 110 -15.77 -2.90 4.69
CA LYS A 110 -15.85 -4.20 3.99
C LYS A 110 -14.52 -4.60 3.37
N PHE A 111 -13.77 -3.66 2.80
CA PHE A 111 -12.48 -3.91 2.19
C PHE A 111 -11.47 -4.31 3.26
N VAL A 112 -11.28 -3.50 4.30
CA VAL A 112 -10.39 -3.79 5.43
C VAL A 112 -10.70 -5.16 6.05
N ALA A 113 -11.98 -5.43 6.34
CA ALA A 113 -12.38 -6.71 6.92
C ALA A 113 -12.11 -7.92 5.99
N LYS A 114 -12.15 -7.71 4.66
CA LYS A 114 -11.88 -8.77 3.69
C LYS A 114 -10.39 -8.97 3.48
N THR A 115 -9.60 -7.91 3.40
CA THR A 115 -8.19 -7.97 2.99
C THR A 115 -7.23 -8.13 4.15
N ASP A 116 -7.61 -7.71 5.36
CA ASP A 116 -6.75 -7.75 6.56
C ASP A 116 -5.46 -6.92 6.39
N VAL A 117 -5.56 -5.79 5.66
CA VAL A 117 -4.46 -4.81 5.49
C VAL A 117 -4.17 -4.05 6.78
N ASP A 118 -2.94 -3.59 6.95
CA ASP A 118 -2.47 -2.81 8.10
C ASP A 118 -2.83 -1.33 8.01
N ALA A 119 -2.89 -0.81 6.78
CA ALA A 119 -3.31 0.56 6.47
C ALA A 119 -4.13 0.57 5.17
N LEU A 120 -5.03 1.56 5.06
CA LEU A 120 -5.80 1.81 3.84
C LEU A 120 -5.76 3.29 3.49
N GLN A 121 -5.30 3.57 2.27
CA GLN A 121 -5.48 4.85 1.62
C GLN A 121 -6.81 4.85 0.86
N SER A 122 -7.62 5.90 1.01
CA SER A 122 -8.86 6.06 0.25
C SER A 122 -8.79 7.33 -0.60
N LEU A 123 -9.22 7.26 -1.86
CA LEU A 123 -9.23 8.40 -2.79
C LEU A 123 -10.35 9.43 -2.51
N SER A 124 -10.89 9.44 -1.30
CA SER A 124 -11.84 10.46 -0.84
C SER A 124 -11.17 11.41 0.14
N ALA A 125 -11.77 12.57 0.45
CA ALA A 125 -11.27 13.52 1.45
C ALA A 125 -11.19 12.97 2.89
N MET A 126 -11.27 11.65 3.09
CA MET A 126 -11.06 10.99 4.37
C MET A 126 -9.57 10.76 4.63
N PRO A 127 -9.11 10.95 5.89
CA PRO A 127 -7.73 10.66 6.27
C PRO A 127 -7.43 9.15 6.15
N MET A 128 -6.15 8.82 5.96
CA MET A 128 -5.63 7.44 5.94
C MET A 128 -6.16 6.63 7.13
N VAL A 129 -6.66 5.42 6.85
CA VAL A 129 -7.25 4.54 7.86
C VAL A 129 -6.22 3.54 8.33
N LEU A 130 -5.78 3.68 9.59
CA LEU A 130 -4.93 2.69 10.26
C LEU A 130 -5.77 1.55 10.81
N THR A 131 -5.35 0.31 10.56
CA THR A 131 -6.00 -0.87 11.11
C THR A 131 -5.25 -1.40 12.33
N LYS A 132 -5.87 -2.31 13.09
CA LYS A 132 -5.44 -2.72 14.45
C LYS A 132 -4.01 -3.27 14.54
N ARG A 133 -3.39 -3.70 13.43
CA ARG A 133 -2.06 -4.31 13.44
C ARG A 133 -0.92 -3.29 13.44
N LEU A 134 -1.11 -2.10 12.86
CA LEU A 134 -0.09 -1.05 12.84
C LEU A 134 0.13 -0.42 14.24
N LEU A 135 -0.93 -0.36 15.07
CA LEU A 135 -0.87 0.13 16.45
C LEU A 135 0.04 -0.71 17.38
N ARG A 136 0.36 -1.94 16.99
CA ARG A 136 1.21 -2.85 17.78
C ARG A 136 2.69 -2.76 17.43
N LEU A 137 3.03 -2.37 16.19
CA LEU A 137 4.41 -2.31 15.72
C LEU A 137 5.18 -1.06 16.21
N THR A 138 4.47 -0.07 16.74
CA THR A 138 5.07 1.15 17.32
C THR A 138 5.17 1.12 18.84
N MET A 139 4.76 0.01 19.48
CA MET A 139 4.63 -0.13 20.93
C MET A 139 5.03 -1.54 21.37
N GLU A 140 6.31 -1.91 21.22
CA GLU A 140 6.89 -3.06 21.91
C GLU A 140 8.38 -2.75 22.17
N ASP A 141 8.66 -2.32 23.41
CA ASP A 141 9.90 -2.57 24.16
C ASP A 141 9.84 -4.00 24.74
#